data_AF-A0A6P4YYJ7-F1
#
_entry.id   AF-A0A6P4YYJ7-F1
#
_cell.length_a   1.000
_cell.length_b   1.000
_cell.length_c   1.000
_cell.angle_alpha   90.00
_cell.angle_beta   90.00
_cell.angle_gamma   90.00
#
_symmetry.space_group_name_H-M   'P 1'
#
loop_
_entity.id
_entity.type
_entity.pdbx_description
1 polymer ?
#
loop_
_entity_poly.entity_id
_entity_poly.type
_entity_poly.pdbx_seq_one_letter_code
_entity_poly.pdbx_strand_id
1 'polypeptide(L)'
;MDFATASSVVLETLTKATSQDQTILKPAEQQLKQWETQPGFYSILVTIFSNHAISLNVRWLAVLYFKNGVDRYWRRTAPNMMIKESPGLIRRRAVTISEI
;
A
#
# COMPACT_ATOMS: atom_id res chain seq x y z
N MET A 1 -1.42 -9.00 -15.70
CA MET A 1 -0.35 -8.12 -15.18
C MET A 1 0.33 -8.88 -14.07
N ASP A 2 1.63 -9.13 -14.15
CA ASP A 2 2.37 -9.82 -13.09
C ASP A 2 2.60 -8.90 -11.88
N PHE A 3 2.90 -9.52 -10.73
CA PHE A 3 3.08 -8.81 -9.46
C PHE A 3 4.28 -7.84 -9.47
N ALA A 4 5.34 -8.14 -10.23
CA ALA A 4 6.52 -7.31 -10.32
C ALA A 4 6.24 -6.00 -11.07
N THR A 5 5.54 -6.10 -12.20
CA THR A 5 5.08 -4.95 -12.99
C THR A 5 4.14 -4.08 -12.17
N ALA A 6 3.16 -4.68 -11.49
CA ALA A 6 2.26 -3.94 -10.61
C ALA A 6 3.01 -3.23 -9.47
N SER A 7 4.02 -3.88 -8.89
CA SER A 7 4.84 -3.29 -7.83
C SER A 7 5.64 -2.08 -8.33
N SER A 8 6.24 -2.17 -9.52
CA SER A 8 6.95 -1.05 -10.14
C SER A 8 6.03 0.15 -10.38
N VAL A 9 4.82 -0.12 -10.89
CA VAL A 9 3.83 0.92 -11.18
C VAL A 9 3.36 1.61 -9.90
N VAL A 10 3.05 0.85 -8.84
CA VAL A 10 2.66 1.44 -7.54
C VAL A 10 3.79 2.25 -6.93
N LEU A 11 5.04 1.76 -7.02
CA LEU A 11 6.21 2.48 -6.54
C LEU A 11 6.41 3.81 -7.28
N GLU A 12 6.27 3.81 -8.59
CA GLU A 12 6.36 5.02 -9.41
C GLU A 12 5.26 6.02 -9.03
N THR A 13 4.02 5.55 -8.87
CA THR A 13 2.90 6.41 -8.45
C THR A 13 3.12 6.99 -7.05
N LEU A 14 3.60 6.20 -6.08
CA LEU A 14 3.95 6.71 -4.76
C LEU A 14 5.07 7.76 -4.82
N THR A 15 6.08 7.54 -5.68
CA THR A 15 7.16 8.52 -5.89
C THR A 15 6.60 9.84 -6.42
N LYS A 16 5.69 9.78 -7.41
CA LYS A 16 4.98 10.94 -7.94
C LYS A 16 4.12 11.64 -6.88
N ALA A 17 3.45 10.89 -6.01
CA ALA A 17 2.66 11.43 -4.91
C ALA A 17 3.51 12.08 -3.80
N THR A 18 4.82 11.82 -3.76
CA THR A 18 5.76 12.55 -2.88
C THR A 18 6.36 13.81 -3.52
N SER A 19 6.03 14.11 -4.78
CA SER A 19 6.52 15.30 -5.47
C SER A 19 5.91 16.59 -4.89
N GLN A 20 6.68 17.68 -4.91
CA GLN A 20 6.17 19.01 -4.54
C GLN A 20 5.32 19.65 -5.65
N ASP A 21 5.37 19.11 -6.87
CA ASP A 21 4.58 19.58 -8.00
C ASP A 21 3.14 19.06 -7.92
N GLN A 22 2.19 19.97 -7.70
CA GLN A 22 0.76 19.65 -7.61
C GLN A 22 0.18 19.06 -8.89
N THR A 23 0.76 19.35 -10.06
CA THR A 23 0.32 18.79 -11.35
C THR A 23 0.63 17.30 -11.46
N ILE A 24 1.64 16.82 -10.72
CA ILE A 24 2.06 15.42 -10.64
C ILE A 24 1.43 14.73 -9.43
N LEU A 25 1.37 15.41 -8.29
CA LEU A 25 0.84 14.87 -7.04
C LEU A 25 -0.64 14.54 -7.14
N LYS A 26 -1.48 15.47 -7.62
CA LYS A 26 -2.95 15.26 -7.67
C LYS A 26 -3.37 14.02 -8.46
N PRO A 27 -2.89 13.78 -9.70
CA PRO A 27 -3.26 12.57 -10.42
C PRO A 27 -2.70 11.31 -9.75
N ALA A 28 -1.50 11.37 -9.15
CA ALA A 28 -0.92 10.24 -8.43
C ALA A 28 -1.75 9.85 -7.19
N GLU A 29 -2.19 10.82 -6.40
CA GLU A 29 -3.08 10.59 -5.24
C GLU A 29 -4.42 10.01 -5.66
N GLN A 30 -5.03 10.53 -6.73
CA GLN A 30 -6.28 10.00 -7.27
C GLN A 30 -6.12 8.54 -7.72
N GLN A 31 -5.01 8.20 -8.33
CA GLN A 31 -4.72 6.83 -8.78
C GLN A 31 -4.50 5.89 -7.59
N LEU A 32 -3.75 6.33 -6.56
CA LEU A 32 -3.58 5.56 -5.32
C LEU A 32 -4.93 5.30 -4.64
N LYS A 33 -5.81 6.29 -4.59
CA LYS A 33 -7.16 6.16 -4.02
C LYS A 33 -8.03 5.14 -4.77
N GLN A 34 -7.90 5.04 -6.09
CA GLN A 34 -8.61 4.03 -6.87
C GLN A 34 -8.10 2.62 -6.54
N TRP A 35 -6.79 2.46 -6.31
CA TRP A 35 -6.19 1.18 -5.99
C TRP A 35 -6.41 0.71 -4.55
N GLU A 36 -6.83 1.59 -3.63
CA GLU A 36 -7.23 1.19 -2.27
C GLU A 36 -8.30 0.09 -2.23
N THR A 37 -9.10 -0.03 -3.28
CA THR A 37 -10.17 -1.05 -3.42
C THR A 37 -9.74 -2.29 -4.20
N GLN A 38 -8.54 -2.29 -4.78
CA GLN A 38 -8.06 -3.39 -5.61
C GLN A 38 -7.40 -4.49 -4.78
N PRO A 39 -7.69 -5.77 -5.05
CA PRO A 39 -7.01 -6.88 -4.39
C PRO A 39 -5.51 -6.86 -4.74
N GLY A 40 -4.66 -7.18 -3.76
CA GLY A 40 -3.20 -7.21 -3.94
C GLY A 40 -2.50 -5.86 -3.77
N PHE A 41 -3.20 -4.72 -3.79
CA PHE A 41 -2.59 -3.40 -3.59
C PHE A 41 -1.85 -3.29 -2.26
N TYR A 42 -2.48 -3.71 -1.16
CA TYR A 42 -1.85 -3.68 0.17
C TYR A 42 -0.65 -4.63 0.29
N SER A 43 -0.66 -5.78 -0.40
CA SER A 43 0.48 -6.69 -0.46
C SER A 43 1.69 -6.04 -1.14
N ILE A 44 1.44 -5.23 -2.16
CA ILE A 44 2.47 -4.41 -2.83
C ILE A 44 2.99 -3.32 -1.88
N LEU A 45 2.11 -2.60 -1.17
CA LEU A 45 2.53 -1.59 -0.20
C LEU A 45 3.48 -2.16 0.87
N VAL A 46 3.17 -3.35 1.40
CA VAL A 46 4.04 -4.07 2.35
C VAL A 46 5.40 -4.35 1.76
N THR A 47 5.45 -4.78 0.50
CA THR A 47 6.71 -5.06 -0.20
C THR A 47 7.54 -3.78 -0.36
N ILE A 48 6.89 -2.65 -0.68
CA ILE A 48 7.55 -1.35 -0.86
C ILE A 48 8.10 -0.81 0.48
N PHE A 49 7.29 -0.70 1.54
CA PHE A 49 7.80 -0.10 2.77
C PHE A 49 8.79 -0.98 3.54
N SER A 50 8.79 -2.29 3.27
CA SER A 50 9.78 -3.23 3.83
C SER A 50 11.13 -3.19 3.09
N ASN A 51 11.21 -2.55 1.91
CA ASN A 51 12.44 -2.41 1.17
C ASN A 51 13.19 -1.13 1.57
N HIS A 52 14.31 -1.29 2.27
CA HIS A 52 15.13 -0.17 2.77
C HIS A 52 15.94 0.54 1.69
N ALA A 53 16.01 0.00 0.46
CA ALA A 53 16.64 0.69 -0.67
C ALA A 53 15.76 1.83 -1.23
N ILE A 54 14.48 1.89 -0.84
CA ILE A 54 13.52 2.90 -1.29
C ILE A 54 13.60 4.14 -0.39
N SER A 55 13.38 5.31 -0.98
CA SER A 55 13.40 6.59 -0.26
C SER A 55 12.43 6.61 0.92
N LEU A 56 12.86 7.24 2.02
CA LEU A 56 12.11 7.27 3.27
C LEU A 56 10.70 7.84 3.08
N ASN A 57 10.55 8.93 2.31
CA ASN A 57 9.27 9.58 2.06
C ASN A 57 8.26 8.65 1.38
N VAL A 58 8.72 7.87 0.38
CA VAL A 58 7.88 6.91 -0.33
C VAL A 58 7.44 5.78 0.60
N ARG A 59 8.35 5.29 1.46
CA ARG A 59 8.05 4.26 2.46
C ARG A 59 7.02 4.75 3.47
N TRP A 60 7.18 5.98 3.98
CA TRP A 60 6.20 6.58 4.91
C TRP A 60 4.83 6.74 4.29
N LEU A 61 4.76 7.19 3.03
CA LEU A 61 3.51 7.31 2.32
C LEU A 61 2.84 5.93 2.14
N ALA A 62 3.61 4.90 1.78
CA ALA A 62 3.10 3.54 1.68
C ALA A 62 2.57 3.00 3.03
N VAL A 63 3.25 3.28 4.14
CA VAL A 63 2.78 2.94 5.50
C VAL A 63 1.48 3.68 5.83
N LEU A 64 1.37 4.96 5.48
CA LEU A 64 0.16 5.76 5.71
C LEU A 64 -1.05 5.16 4.99
N TYR A 65 -0.92 4.85 3.70
CA TYR A 65 -1.98 4.19 2.93
C TYR A 65 -2.32 2.81 3.50
N PHE A 66 -1.32 2.03 3.90
CA PHE A 66 -1.54 0.73 4.52
C PHE A 66 -2.33 0.85 5.83
N LYS A 67 -1.93 1.75 6.75
CA LYS A 67 -2.63 1.96 8.02
C LYS A 67 -4.06 2.45 7.80
N ASN A 68 -4.27 3.40 6.89
CA ASN A 68 -5.59 3.94 6.56
C ASN A 68 -6.49 2.87 5.93
N GLY A 69 -5.94 2.04 5.06
CA GLY A 69 -6.68 0.96 4.39
C GLY A 69 -7.01 -0.20 5.32
N VAL A 70 -6.10 -0.57 6.24
CA VAL A 70 -6.40 -1.60 7.24
C VAL A 70 -7.58 -1.17 8.12
N ASP A 71 -7.63 0.05 8.64
CA ASP A 71 -8.78 0.47 9.46
C ASP A 71 -10.11 0.44 8.68
N ARG A 72 -10.08 0.83 7.39
CA ARG A 72 -11.26 0.95 6.53
C ARG A 72 -11.77 -0.39 5.97
N TYR A 73 -10.87 -1.25 5.50
CA TYR A 73 -11.22 -2.47 4.75
C TYR A 73 -11.05 -3.77 5.56
N TRP A 74 -10.46 -3.72 6.76
CA TRP A 74 -10.35 -4.88 7.66
C TRP A 74 -11.58 -5.10 8.56
N ARG A 75 -12.43 -4.07 8.77
CA ARG A 75 -13.69 -4.27 9.51
C ARG A 75 -14.59 -5.21 8.70
N ARG A 76 -14.96 -6.35 9.30
CA ARG A 76 -15.75 -7.48 8.74
C ARG A 76 -17.11 -7.13 8.10
N THR A 77 -17.49 -5.86 8.04
CA THR A 77 -18.78 -5.37 7.55
C THR A 77 -18.65 -4.49 6.28
N ALA A 78 -17.44 -4.27 5.75
CA ALA A 78 -17.26 -3.46 4.54
C ALA A 78 -17.63 -4.25 3.26
N PRO A 79 -18.45 -3.69 2.36
CA PRO A 79 -18.62 -4.24 1.02
C PRO A 79 -17.27 -4.11 0.29
N ASN A 80 -16.75 -5.22 -0.26
CA ASN A 80 -15.37 -5.44 -0.75
C ASN A 80 -14.36 -5.94 0.29
N MET A 81 -14.79 -6.86 1.16
CA MET A 81 -13.87 -7.57 2.04
C MET A 81 -12.76 -8.25 1.22
N MET A 82 -11.50 -8.03 1.60
CA MET A 82 -10.30 -8.67 1.05
C MET A 82 -10.22 -10.18 1.32
N ILE A 83 -11.35 -10.88 1.45
CA ILE A 83 -11.39 -12.33 1.58
C ILE A 83 -11.33 -12.95 0.18
N LYS A 84 -10.13 -12.97 -0.41
CA LYS A 84 -9.75 -14.05 -1.33
C LYS A 84 -8.26 -14.41 -1.30
N GLU A 85 -7.46 -13.84 -0.39
CA GLU A 85 -6.09 -14.29 -0.17
C GLU A 85 -5.87 -14.68 1.30
N SER A 86 -5.82 -16.01 1.50
CA SER A 86 -5.31 -16.78 2.65
C SER A 86 -4.98 -15.99 3.94
N PRO A 87 -5.83 -16.05 4.99
CA PRO A 87 -5.66 -15.31 6.25
C PRO A 87 -4.42 -15.68 7.10
N GLY A 88 -3.57 -16.61 6.65
CA GLY A 88 -2.39 -17.06 7.38
C GLY A 88 -1.14 -16.18 7.22
N LEU A 89 -0.99 -15.46 6.11
CA LEU A 89 0.28 -14.80 5.78
C LEU A 89 0.45 -13.42 6.45
N ILE A 90 -0.66 -12.67 6.63
CA ILE A 90 -0.60 -11.29 7.15
C ILE A 90 -0.42 -11.25 8.67
N ARG A 91 -0.94 -12.23 9.42
CA ARG A 91 -0.77 -12.31 10.88
C ARG A 91 0.67 -12.56 11.31
N ARG A 92 1.49 -13.24 10.49
CA ARG A 92 2.89 -13.55 10.85
C ARG A 92 3.83 -12.34 10.77
N ARG A 93 3.48 -11.28 10.03
CA ARG A 93 4.34 -10.10 9.86
C ARG A 93 4.03 -8.94 10.82
N ALA A 94 2.84 -8.93 11.43
CA ALA A 94 2.46 -7.87 12.38
C ALA A 94 3.09 -8.03 13.78
N VAL A 95 3.52 -9.23 14.15
CA VAL A 95 4.01 -9.53 15.52
C VAL A 95 5.44 -9.03 15.78
N THR A 96 6.21 -8.66 14.75
CA THR A 96 7.61 -8.24 14.93
C THR A 96 7.78 -6.73 15.23
N ILE A 97 6.73 -5.92 15.12
CA ILE A 97 6.84 -4.44 15.27
C ILE A 97 6.42 -3.97 16.69
N SER A 98 6.17 -4.88 17.63
CA SER A 98 5.84 -4.53 19.03
C SER A 98 7.03 -4.54 19.99
N GLU A 99 8.27 -4.72 19.52
CA GLU A 99 9.48 -4.75 20.36
C GLU A 99 10.58 -3.77 19.90
N ILE A 100 10.23 -2.69 19.19
CA ILE A 100 11.14 -1.53 18.99
C ILE A 100 10.40 -0.24 19.32
#